data_AF-A0A8T3S338-F1
#
_entry.id   AF-A0A8T3S338-F1
#
_cell.length_a   1.000
_cell.length_b   1.000
_cell.length_c   1.000
_cell.angle_alpha   90.00
_cell.angle_beta   90.00
_cell.angle_gamma   90.00
#
_symmetry.space_group_name_H-M   'P 1'
#
loop_
_entity.id
_entity.type
_entity.pdbx_description
1 polymer ?
#
loop_
_entity_poly.entity_id
_entity_poly.type
_entity_poly.pdbx_seq_one_letter_code
_entity_poly.pdbx_strand_id
1 'polypeptide(L)'
;MSMQKTPYELTCLAVKNDELDKLLLGVEPYAYLPKYSPSSSGTDLEEIYEHGLVEYSVQHPEKKINEKLQFILEYLAGYYEGINTVVSIIFNVAYDSTKGKIYPLNINIQVLANIVSETIARHEERLKLDKTGEGWSYGDGLYGDLKRLNGILADEGGPTFM
;
A
#
# COMPACT_ATOMS: atom_id res chain seq x y z
N MET A 1 -7.88 28.92 3.53
CA MET A 1 -7.92 27.46 3.43
C MET A 1 -6.53 26.99 3.00
N SER A 2 -5.85 26.18 3.81
CA SER A 2 -4.60 25.55 3.38
C SER A 2 -4.95 24.61 2.23
N MET A 3 -4.36 24.79 1.05
CA MET A 3 -4.44 23.76 0.02
C MET A 3 -3.76 22.50 0.56
N GLN A 4 -4.48 21.37 0.53
CA GLN A 4 -3.90 20.07 0.81
C GLN A 4 -2.80 19.81 -0.21
N LYS A 5 -1.64 19.31 0.25
CA LYS A 5 -0.55 18.95 -0.66
C LYS A 5 -0.99 17.83 -1.60
N THR A 6 -0.48 17.82 -2.82
CA THR A 6 -0.73 16.73 -3.77
C THR A 6 0.03 15.46 -3.34
N PRO A 7 -0.36 14.27 -3.84
CA PRO A 7 0.40 13.03 -3.62
C PRO A 7 1.90 13.19 -3.93
N TYR A 8 2.23 13.79 -5.09
CA TYR A 8 3.60 14.07 -5.48
C TYR A 8 4.36 14.97 -4.49
N GLU A 9 3.73 16.06 -4.02
CA GLU A 9 4.34 16.97 -3.03
C GLU A 9 4.62 16.27 -1.70
N LEU A 10 3.71 15.38 -1.27
CA LEU A 10 3.86 14.56 -0.07
C LEU A 10 4.99 13.53 -0.23
N THR A 11 5.07 12.85 -1.38
CA THR A 11 6.17 11.95 -1.69
C THR A 11 7.50 12.67 -1.70
N CYS A 12 7.60 13.84 -2.33
CA CYS A 12 8.83 14.64 -2.34
C CYS A 12 9.28 15.00 -0.92
N LEU A 13 8.34 15.40 -0.07
CA LEU A 13 8.62 15.73 1.33
C LEU A 13 9.09 14.50 2.12
N ALA A 14 8.40 13.37 1.98
CA ALA A 14 8.72 12.12 2.66
C ALA A 14 10.08 11.57 2.24
N VAL A 15 10.41 11.61 0.94
CA VAL A 15 11.74 11.21 0.45
C VAL A 15 12.83 12.12 1.02
N LYS A 16 12.62 13.44 1.01
CA LYS A 16 13.56 14.43 1.54
C LYS A 16 13.84 14.23 3.03
N ASN A 17 12.82 13.88 3.80
CA ASN A 17 12.91 13.74 5.26
C ASN A 17 13.26 12.34 5.74
N ASP A 18 13.39 11.36 4.83
CA ASP A 18 13.58 9.95 5.18
C ASP A 18 12.38 9.31 5.92
N GLU A 19 11.15 9.67 5.51
CA GLU A 19 9.89 9.33 6.20
C GLU A 19 8.86 8.70 5.24
N LEU A 20 9.31 7.89 4.29
CA LEU A 20 8.43 7.20 3.34
C LEU A 20 7.47 6.22 4.01
N ASP A 21 7.87 5.61 5.13
CA ASP A 21 7.01 4.77 5.97
C ASP A 21 5.80 5.55 6.51
N LYS A 22 6.02 6.78 6.97
CA LYS A 22 4.95 7.66 7.48
C LYS A 22 3.96 8.05 6.39
N LEU A 23 4.46 8.29 5.17
CA LEU A 23 3.61 8.51 3.99
C LEU A 23 2.73 7.30 3.71
N LEU A 24 3.31 6.10 3.67
CA LEU A 24 2.60 4.85 3.40
C LEU A 24 1.59 4.47 4.50
N LEU A 25 1.81 4.91 5.74
CA LEU A 25 0.88 4.69 6.85
C LEU A 25 -0.14 5.83 7.03
N GLY A 26 -0.05 6.89 6.23
CA GLY A 26 -0.94 8.06 6.37
C GLY A 26 -0.75 8.82 7.69
N VAL A 27 0.47 8.85 8.22
CA VAL A 27 0.79 9.58 9.46
C VAL A 27 0.99 11.06 9.14
N GLU A 28 0.35 11.94 9.90
CA GLU A 28 0.54 13.40 9.77
C GLU A 28 2.03 13.79 9.80
N PRO A 29 2.50 14.69 8.91
CA PRO A 29 1.73 15.54 7.99
C PRO A 29 1.48 14.92 6.60
N TYR A 30 1.64 13.60 6.45
CA TYR A 30 1.63 12.91 5.16
C TYR A 30 0.28 12.28 4.77
N ALA A 31 -0.73 12.37 5.63
CA ALA A 31 -2.06 11.86 5.34
C ALA A 31 -2.65 12.53 4.10
N TYR A 32 -3.06 11.73 3.11
CA TYR A 32 -3.77 12.20 1.93
C TYR A 32 -5.15 11.54 1.86
N LEU A 33 -6.19 12.28 2.22
CA LEU A 33 -7.57 11.78 2.14
C LEU A 33 -8.15 12.01 0.73
N PRO A 34 -8.90 11.05 0.17
CA PRO A 34 -9.49 11.19 -1.15
C PRO A 34 -10.48 12.36 -1.18
N LYS A 35 -10.52 13.12 -2.29
CA LYS A 35 -11.48 14.22 -2.47
C LYS A 35 -12.95 13.77 -2.53
N TYR A 36 -13.19 12.55 -3.01
CA TYR A 36 -14.53 12.08 -3.38
C TYR A 36 -15.02 10.86 -2.60
N SER A 37 -14.18 10.30 -1.72
CA SER A 37 -14.56 9.20 -0.86
C SER A 37 -13.94 9.42 0.51
N PRO A 38 -14.72 9.53 1.60
CA PRO A 38 -14.16 9.37 2.93
C PRO A 38 -13.80 7.88 3.06
N SER A 39 -12.60 7.52 2.60
CA SER A 39 -12.02 6.25 3.00
C SER A 39 -11.90 6.24 4.51
N SER A 40 -12.22 5.11 5.13
CA SER A 40 -11.94 4.85 6.55
C SER A 40 -10.45 4.60 6.80
N SER A 41 -9.63 4.55 5.74
CA SER A 41 -8.17 4.47 5.79
C SER A 41 -7.52 5.83 6.09
N GLY A 42 -6.35 5.81 6.73
CA GLY A 42 -5.60 7.03 7.06
C GLY A 42 -5.05 7.79 5.84
N THR A 43 -4.92 7.12 4.68
CA THR A 43 -4.49 7.74 3.41
C THR A 43 -5.01 6.96 2.22
N ASP A 44 -5.20 7.65 1.09
CA ASP A 44 -5.52 7.07 -0.21
C ASP A 44 -4.24 6.51 -0.84
N LEU A 45 -4.03 5.21 -0.67
CA LEU A 45 -2.82 4.54 -1.14
C LEU A 45 -2.76 4.38 -2.66
N GLU A 46 -3.89 4.37 -3.34
CA GLU A 46 -3.93 4.32 -4.81
C GLU A 46 -3.36 5.62 -5.39
N GLU A 47 -3.86 6.76 -4.91
CA GLU A 47 -3.37 8.08 -5.32
C GLU A 47 -1.90 8.31 -4.90
N ILE A 48 -1.51 7.92 -3.68
CA ILE A 48 -0.11 8.01 -3.24
C ILE A 48 0.81 7.14 -4.11
N TYR A 49 0.36 5.96 -4.53
CA TYR A 49 1.15 5.09 -5.39
C TYR A 49 1.25 5.65 -6.81
N GLU A 50 0.14 5.96 -7.48
CA GLU A 50 0.12 6.34 -8.90
C GLU A 50 0.60 7.79 -9.13
N HIS A 51 0.14 8.73 -8.32
CA HIS A 51 0.46 10.16 -8.47
C HIS A 51 1.57 10.64 -7.52
N GLY A 52 2.04 9.79 -6.61
CA GLY A 52 3.15 10.08 -5.72
C GLY A 52 4.41 9.29 -6.10
N LEU A 53 4.44 8.01 -5.73
CA LEU A 53 5.62 7.15 -5.83
C LEU A 53 6.03 6.87 -7.28
N VAL A 54 5.07 6.53 -8.14
CA VAL A 54 5.30 6.28 -9.56
C VAL A 54 5.80 7.55 -10.23
N GLU A 55 5.09 8.66 -10.06
CA GLU A 55 5.44 9.95 -10.66
C GLU A 55 6.83 10.41 -10.19
N TYR A 56 7.14 10.31 -8.89
CA TYR A 56 8.46 10.59 -8.35
C TYR A 56 9.54 9.74 -9.01
N SER A 57 9.30 8.45 -9.18
CA SER A 57 10.27 7.52 -9.77
C SER A 57 10.54 7.81 -11.25
N VAL A 58 9.53 8.30 -11.98
CA VAL A 58 9.68 8.73 -13.38
C VAL A 58 10.47 10.03 -13.47
N GLN A 59 10.22 10.99 -12.57
CA GLN A 59 10.89 12.29 -12.59
C GLN A 59 12.32 12.28 -12.03
N HIS A 60 12.62 11.34 -11.12
CA HIS A 60 13.92 11.24 -10.44
C HIS A 60 14.52 9.81 -10.53
N PRO A 61 14.75 9.28 -11.76
CA PRO A 61 15.22 7.91 -11.94
C PRO A 61 16.59 7.63 -11.30
N GLU A 62 17.42 8.67 -11.11
CA GLU A 62 18.72 8.58 -10.47
C GLU A 62 18.66 8.34 -8.96
N LYS A 63 17.51 8.61 -8.33
CA LYS A 63 17.33 8.45 -6.88
C LYS A 63 17.14 6.99 -6.46
N LYS A 64 16.83 6.10 -7.40
CA LYS A 64 16.66 4.65 -7.17
C LYS A 64 15.83 4.34 -5.91
N ILE A 65 14.69 5.00 -5.74
CA ILE A 65 13.88 4.87 -4.52
C ILE A 65 13.37 3.44 -4.30
N ASN A 66 13.41 2.59 -5.33
CA ASN A 66 12.98 1.20 -5.33
C ASN A 66 13.57 0.38 -4.17
N GLU A 67 14.89 0.45 -3.94
CA GLU A 67 15.55 -0.34 -2.89
C GLU A 67 15.05 0.06 -1.50
N LYS A 68 14.92 1.38 -1.28
CA LYS A 68 14.40 1.93 -0.03
C LYS A 68 12.93 1.60 0.18
N LEU A 69 12.13 1.74 -0.88
CA LEU A 69 10.71 1.42 -0.83
C LEU A 69 10.49 -0.08 -0.57
N GLN A 70 11.23 -0.95 -1.25
CA GLN A 70 11.21 -2.39 -1.02
C GLN A 70 11.52 -2.72 0.45
N PHE A 71 12.59 -2.16 1.00
CA PHE A 71 12.96 -2.36 2.41
C PHE A 71 11.85 -1.93 3.38
N ILE A 72 11.26 -0.75 3.15
CA ILE A 72 10.16 -0.24 4.00
C ILE A 72 8.93 -1.15 3.88
N LEU A 73 8.57 -1.59 2.68
CA LEU A 73 7.43 -2.47 2.47
C LEU A 73 7.65 -3.85 3.11
N GLU A 74 8.85 -4.42 3.01
CA GLU A 74 9.21 -5.68 3.70
C GLU A 74 9.13 -5.53 5.23
N TYR A 75 9.61 -4.40 5.76
CA TYR A 75 9.47 -4.07 7.18
C TYR A 75 8.00 -4.01 7.57
N LEU A 76 7.19 -3.20 6.88
CA LEU A 76 5.75 -3.04 7.16
C LEU A 76 4.97 -4.34 7.02
N ALA A 77 5.31 -5.19 6.05
CA ALA A 77 4.68 -6.48 5.80
C ALA A 77 4.80 -7.43 7.00
N GLY A 78 5.84 -7.25 7.83
CA GLY A 78 6.08 -8.04 9.03
C GLY A 78 5.18 -7.69 10.22
N TYR A 79 4.46 -6.56 10.18
CA TYR A 79 3.65 -6.06 11.29
C TYR A 79 2.18 -5.97 10.93
N TYR A 80 1.33 -6.17 11.94
CA TYR A 80 -0.13 -6.07 11.81
C TYR A 80 -0.57 -4.74 11.17
N GLU A 81 -0.06 -3.62 11.67
CA GLU A 81 -0.45 -2.28 11.26
C GLU A 81 -0.06 -1.97 9.80
N GLY A 82 0.90 -2.70 9.24
CA GLY A 82 1.38 -2.52 7.87
C GLY A 82 0.72 -3.44 6.84
N ILE A 83 -0.03 -4.48 7.26
CA ILE A 83 -0.59 -5.49 6.34
C ILE A 83 -1.45 -4.83 5.26
N ASN A 84 -2.40 -3.98 5.65
CA ASN A 84 -3.31 -3.35 4.70
C ASN A 84 -2.54 -2.50 3.69
N THR A 85 -1.61 -1.67 4.17
CA THR A 85 -0.74 -0.84 3.33
C THR A 85 0.02 -1.68 2.29
N VAL A 86 0.67 -2.75 2.71
CA VAL A 86 1.47 -3.59 1.81
C VAL A 86 0.57 -4.33 0.82
N VAL A 87 -0.57 -4.85 1.26
CA VAL A 87 -1.53 -5.53 0.38
C VAL A 87 -2.09 -4.58 -0.67
N SER A 88 -2.41 -3.33 -0.32
CA SER A 88 -2.82 -2.31 -1.30
C SER A 88 -1.72 -2.05 -2.34
N ILE A 89 -0.45 -1.98 -1.92
CA ILE A 89 0.67 -1.82 -2.87
C ILE A 89 0.84 -3.04 -3.77
N ILE A 90 0.79 -4.27 -3.22
CA ILE A 90 0.83 -5.50 -4.02
C ILE A 90 -0.31 -5.47 -5.05
N PHE A 91 -1.51 -5.10 -4.62
CA PHE A 91 -2.69 -5.03 -5.47
C PHE A 91 -2.50 -4.05 -6.63
N ASN A 92 -2.07 -2.81 -6.34
CA ASN A 92 -1.87 -1.79 -7.36
C ASN A 92 -0.77 -2.20 -8.37
N VAL A 93 0.37 -2.70 -7.89
CA VAL A 93 1.47 -3.15 -8.77
C VAL A 93 1.03 -4.30 -9.67
N ALA A 94 0.31 -5.29 -9.12
CA ALA A 94 -0.19 -6.42 -9.90
C ALA A 94 -1.26 -6.00 -10.92
N TYR A 95 -2.20 -5.14 -10.52
CA TYR A 95 -3.24 -4.61 -11.39
C TYR A 95 -2.65 -3.81 -12.56
N ASP A 96 -1.67 -2.95 -12.30
CA ASP A 96 -0.99 -2.22 -13.38
C ASP A 96 -0.27 -3.14 -14.35
N SER A 97 0.36 -4.20 -13.82
CA SER A 97 1.02 -5.22 -14.63
C SER A 97 0.03 -5.92 -15.56
N THR A 98 -1.19 -6.23 -15.11
CA THR A 98 -2.23 -6.86 -15.97
C THR A 98 -2.75 -5.91 -17.04
N LYS A 99 -2.70 -4.60 -16.80
CA LYS A 99 -2.97 -3.55 -17.81
C LYS A 99 -1.81 -3.27 -18.76
N GLY A 100 -0.66 -3.94 -18.60
CA GLY A 100 0.54 -3.71 -19.40
C GLY A 100 1.23 -2.37 -19.10
N LYS A 101 0.90 -1.73 -17.96
CA LYS A 101 1.63 -0.55 -17.50
C LYS A 101 2.97 -1.00 -16.94
N ILE A 102 4.05 -0.36 -17.38
CA ILE A 102 5.41 -0.63 -16.88
C ILE A 102 5.89 0.65 -16.20
N TYR A 103 6.01 0.60 -14.87
CA TYR A 103 6.53 1.70 -14.07
C TYR A 103 7.98 1.46 -13.67
N PRO A 104 8.78 2.53 -13.44
CA PRO A 104 10.15 2.41 -12.95
C PRO A 104 10.24 1.88 -11.50
N LEU A 105 9.12 1.76 -10.80
CA LEU A 105 9.02 1.11 -9.50
C LEU A 105 9.14 -0.41 -9.65
N ASN A 106 10.35 -0.93 -9.45
CA ASN A 106 10.60 -2.38 -9.45
C ASN A 106 10.49 -2.93 -8.02
N ILE A 107 9.27 -3.25 -7.60
CA ILE A 107 8.95 -3.82 -6.28
C ILE A 107 8.81 -5.34 -6.43
N ASN A 108 9.48 -6.11 -5.58
CA ASN A 108 9.35 -7.56 -5.56
C ASN A 108 8.09 -7.98 -4.76
N ILE A 109 6.94 -7.95 -5.43
CA ILE A 109 5.65 -8.26 -4.82
C ILE A 109 5.51 -9.72 -4.36
N GLN A 110 6.28 -10.65 -4.91
CA GLN A 110 6.26 -12.04 -4.46
C GLN A 110 6.89 -12.21 -3.07
N VAL A 111 7.99 -11.49 -2.80
CA VAL A 111 8.59 -11.45 -1.46
C VAL A 111 7.62 -10.84 -0.45
N LEU A 112 6.97 -9.73 -0.82
CA LEU A 112 5.98 -9.08 0.04
C LEU A 112 4.79 -10.00 0.32
N ALA A 113 4.26 -10.70 -0.69
CA ALA A 113 3.15 -11.64 -0.54
C ALA A 113 3.47 -12.77 0.44
N ASN A 114 4.70 -13.31 0.39
CA ASN A 114 5.14 -14.35 1.32
C ASN A 114 5.19 -13.83 2.77
N ILE A 115 5.77 -12.64 2.99
CA ILE A 115 5.85 -12.04 4.33
C ILE A 115 4.45 -11.72 4.86
N VAL A 116 3.58 -11.14 4.01
CA VAL A 116 2.18 -10.86 4.35
C VAL A 116 1.45 -12.15 4.75
N SER A 117 1.64 -13.24 4.01
CA SER A 117 1.01 -14.54 4.31
C SER A 117 1.37 -15.03 5.72
N GLU A 118 2.67 -14.99 6.07
CA GLU A 118 3.12 -15.33 7.42
C GLU A 118 2.54 -14.41 8.49
N THR A 119 2.49 -13.11 8.22
CA THR A 119 1.94 -12.11 9.15
C THR A 119 0.43 -12.28 9.36
N ILE A 120 -0.32 -12.58 8.29
CA ILE A 120 -1.75 -12.91 8.36
C ILE A 120 -1.95 -14.15 9.22
N ALA A 121 -1.18 -15.23 9.00
CA ALA A 121 -1.29 -16.45 9.79
C ALA A 121 -1.02 -16.20 11.29
N ARG A 122 -0.07 -15.31 11.63
CA ARG A 122 0.20 -14.93 13.03
C ARG A 122 -0.90 -14.09 13.67
N HIS A 123 -1.67 -13.34 12.88
CA HIS A 123 -2.63 -12.34 13.37
C HIS A 123 -4.08 -12.62 12.95
N GLU A 124 -4.39 -13.82 12.45
CA GLU A 124 -5.68 -14.18 11.87
C GLU A 124 -6.87 -13.78 12.76
N GLU A 125 -6.85 -14.16 14.04
CA GLU A 125 -7.94 -13.85 14.97
C GLU A 125 -8.10 -12.34 15.22
N ARG A 126 -6.99 -11.59 15.29
CA ARG A 126 -7.04 -10.13 15.43
C ARG A 126 -7.64 -9.50 14.17
N LEU A 127 -7.24 -9.96 12.99
CA LEU A 127 -7.73 -9.49 11.69
C LEU A 127 -9.23 -9.77 11.51
N LYS A 128 -9.73 -10.91 12.00
CA LYS A 128 -11.16 -11.26 11.96
C LYS A 128 -12.04 -10.30 12.77
N LEU A 129 -11.49 -9.81 13.89
CA LEU A 129 -12.17 -8.92 14.82
C LEU A 129 -12.03 -7.44 14.44
N ASP A 130 -11.07 -7.08 13.59
CA ASP A 130 -10.87 -5.70 13.18
C ASP A 130 -11.95 -5.23 12.20
N LYS A 131 -12.81 -4.33 12.69
CA LYS A 131 -13.90 -3.68 11.92
C LYS A 131 -13.57 -2.21 11.59
N THR A 132 -12.31 -1.81 11.67
CA THR A 132 -11.87 -0.48 11.26
C THR A 132 -11.49 -0.47 9.78
N GLY A 133 -11.36 0.72 9.20
CA GLY A 133 -10.90 0.84 7.82
C GLY A 133 -11.78 0.04 6.84
N GLU A 134 -11.09 -0.74 6.03
CA GLU A 134 -11.58 -1.63 4.99
C GLU A 134 -12.28 -2.87 5.58
N GLY A 135 -12.01 -3.21 6.83
CA GLY A 135 -12.64 -4.32 7.54
C GLY A 135 -14.09 -4.07 8.00
N TRP A 136 -14.54 -2.80 8.00
CA TRP A 136 -15.86 -2.40 8.53
C TRP A 136 -17.03 -3.13 7.86
N SER A 137 -16.96 -3.35 6.54
CA SER A 137 -18.06 -3.90 5.74
C SER A 137 -18.11 -5.42 5.70
N TYR A 138 -17.12 -6.13 6.26
CA TYR A 138 -17.01 -7.59 6.13
C TYR A 138 -17.36 -8.33 7.41
N GLY A 139 -18.06 -9.46 7.27
CA GLY A 139 -18.40 -10.37 8.38
C GLY A 139 -17.17 -10.85 9.16
N ASP A 140 -16.07 -11.08 8.47
CA ASP A 140 -14.77 -11.49 9.04
C ASP A 140 -13.77 -10.32 9.14
N GLY A 141 -14.24 -9.07 9.23
CA GLY A 141 -13.38 -7.92 9.49
C GLY A 141 -12.34 -7.68 8.40
N LEU A 142 -11.18 -7.14 8.77
CA LEU A 142 -10.07 -6.91 7.83
C LEU A 142 -9.63 -8.22 7.16
N TYR A 143 -9.70 -9.36 7.85
CA TYR A 143 -9.43 -10.67 7.24
C TYR A 143 -10.36 -10.97 6.06
N GLY A 144 -11.63 -10.55 6.13
CA GLY A 144 -12.60 -10.67 5.04
C GLY A 144 -12.22 -9.87 3.81
N ASP A 145 -11.75 -8.63 3.99
CA ASP A 145 -11.29 -7.80 2.88
C ASP A 145 -10.01 -8.35 2.24
N LEU A 146 -9.06 -8.80 3.07
CA LEU A 146 -7.82 -9.44 2.60
C LEU A 146 -8.11 -10.68 1.75
N LYS A 147 -9.07 -11.53 2.16
CA LYS A 147 -9.51 -12.69 1.35
C LYS A 147 -10.06 -12.26 -0.01
N ARG A 148 -10.87 -11.19 -0.04
CA ARG A 148 -11.42 -10.65 -1.30
C ARG A 148 -10.29 -10.18 -2.21
N LEU A 149 -9.33 -9.41 -1.69
CA LEU A 149 -8.19 -8.92 -2.47
C LEU A 149 -7.31 -10.06 -2.99
N ASN A 150 -7.03 -11.07 -2.16
CA ASN A 150 -6.30 -12.28 -2.57
C ASN A 150 -7.02 -13.01 -3.71
N GLY A 151 -8.35 -13.15 -3.63
CA GLY A 151 -9.15 -13.76 -4.69
C GLY A 151 -9.06 -13.02 -6.01
N ILE A 152 -9.20 -11.69 -6.00
CA ILE A 152 -9.05 -10.86 -7.20
C ILE A 152 -7.65 -11.03 -7.81
N LEU A 153 -6.61 -11.02 -6.98
CA LEU A 153 -5.24 -11.20 -7.45
C LEU A 153 -5.01 -12.59 -8.06
N ALA A 154 -5.54 -13.65 -7.44
CA ALA A 154 -5.45 -15.00 -7.97
C ALA A 154 -6.12 -15.12 -9.35
N ASP A 155 -7.31 -14.52 -9.52
CA ASP A 155 -8.05 -14.54 -10.79
C ASP A 155 -7.29 -13.80 -11.92
N GLU A 156 -6.56 -12.75 -11.56
CA GLU A 156 -5.74 -11.96 -12.48
C GLU A 156 -4.32 -12.56 -12.70
N GLY A 157 -4.00 -13.70 -12.06
CA GLY A 157 -2.68 -14.34 -12.16
C GLY A 157 -1.55 -13.64 -11.38
N GLY A 158 -1.90 -12.79 -10.42
CA GLY A 158 -0.99 -12.13 -9.49
C GLY A 158 -0.52 -13.04 -8.33
N PRO A 159 0.35 -12.54 -7.44
CA PRO A 159 0.82 -13.31 -6.30
C PRO A 159 -0.30 -13.49 -5.26
N THR A 160 -0.41 -14.70 -4.73
CA THR A 160 -1.30 -15.00 -3.61
C THR A 160 -0.56 -14.81 -2.28
N PHE A 161 -1.30 -14.34 -1.27
CA PHE A 161 -0.82 -14.16 0.10
C PHE A 161 -1.74 -14.82 1.14
N MET A 162 -2.79 -15.52 0.70
CA MET A 162 -3.69 -16.34 1.52
C MET A 162 -4.03 -17.65 0.84
#